data_AF-A0A0M0EJE8-F1
#
_entry.id   AF-A0A0M0EJE8-F1
#
_cell.length_a   1.000
_cell.length_b   1.000
_cell.length_c   1.000
_cell.angle_alpha   90.00
_cell.angle_beta   90.00
_cell.angle_gamma   90.00
#
_symmetry.space_group_name_H-M   'P 1'
#
loop_
_entity.id
_entity.type
_entity.pdbx_description
1 polymer ?
#
loop_
_entity_poly.entity_id
_entity_poly.type
_entity_poly.pdbx_seq_one_letter_code
_entity_poly.pdbx_strand_id
1 'polypeptide(L)'
;MTVETHRSNHLFHTFLSRIGGVCIVLLPVGGLAGCGYTDSRTAHRAQLAMIGMNSTDVQSCVGIPDKIKKIDDHVQIFEYSRTLNIPSTNDSTLFPLQTLVNLTETAVGGAGKTCVADIRIEDDKVVDLHYSGDDDEIIGSDGVCSIVTRGCVRKPVASMRHVRRGPLGPISAFHSPRTPPVPEEATQVQATQVTVPATNAATVK
;
A
#
# COMPACT_ATOMS: atom_id res chain seq x y z
N MET A 1 -21.55 -7.48 65.43
CA MET A 1 -20.60 -8.10 64.48
C MET A 1 -21.21 -9.43 64.08
N THR A 2 -21.56 -9.77 62.84
CA THR A 2 -21.29 -9.26 61.48
C THR A 2 -22.26 -10.01 60.55
N VAL A 3 -23.34 -9.38 60.07
CA VAL A 3 -24.23 -9.97 59.06
C VAL A 3 -24.70 -8.88 58.09
N GLU A 4 -23.77 -8.18 57.43
CA GLU A 4 -24.16 -7.22 56.39
C GLU A 4 -23.11 -6.97 55.29
N THR A 5 -22.13 -7.87 55.14
CA THR A 5 -21.01 -7.64 54.19
C THR A 5 -21.00 -8.57 52.97
N HIS A 6 -21.93 -9.53 52.87
CA HIS A 6 -21.84 -10.59 51.85
C HIS A 6 -22.70 -10.40 50.59
N ARG A 7 -23.62 -9.43 50.57
CA ARG A 7 -24.56 -9.24 49.44
C ARG A 7 -24.06 -8.28 48.35
N SER A 8 -23.07 -7.43 48.66
CA SER A 8 -22.57 -6.40 47.73
C SER A 8 -21.55 -6.90 46.70
N ASN A 9 -20.86 -8.02 46.95
CA ASN A 9 -19.82 -8.54 46.06
C ASN A 9 -20.36 -9.35 44.86
N HIS A 10 -21.57 -9.88 44.94
CA HIS A 10 -22.12 -10.71 43.87
C HIS A 10 -22.68 -9.90 42.68
N LEU A 11 -23.15 -8.66 42.92
CA LEU A 11 -23.65 -7.78 41.86
C LEU A 11 -22.53 -7.15 41.02
N PHE A 12 -21.39 -6.83 41.65
CA PHE A 12 -20.24 -6.25 40.95
C PHE A 12 -19.58 -7.23 39.98
N HIS A 13 -19.50 -8.51 40.34
CA HIS A 13 -18.93 -9.55 39.48
C HIS A 13 -19.79 -9.88 38.25
N THR A 14 -21.12 -9.75 38.34
CA THR A 14 -22.01 -10.04 37.19
C THR A 14 -21.97 -8.94 36.14
N PHE A 15 -21.77 -7.68 36.54
CA PHE A 15 -21.64 -6.55 35.61
C PHE A 15 -20.30 -6.57 34.84
N LEU A 16 -19.20 -6.92 35.51
CA LEU A 16 -17.89 -7.09 34.87
C LEU A 16 -17.81 -8.32 33.95
N SER A 17 -18.61 -9.35 34.20
CA SER A 17 -18.68 -10.55 33.33
C SER A 17 -19.37 -10.28 31.99
N ARG A 18 -20.40 -9.42 31.96
CA ARG A 18 -21.11 -9.07 30.71
C ARG A 18 -20.37 -8.04 29.84
N ILE A 19 -19.61 -7.13 30.46
CA ILE A 19 -18.83 -6.11 29.73
C ILE A 19 -17.45 -6.67 29.32
N GLY A 20 -16.83 -7.50 30.16
CA GLY A 20 -15.57 -8.17 29.87
C GLY A 20 -15.65 -9.18 28.73
N GLY A 21 -16.78 -9.89 28.58
CA GLY A 21 -16.99 -10.85 27.49
C GLY A 21 -17.08 -10.19 26.10
N VAL A 22 -17.64 -8.99 26.01
CA VAL A 22 -17.81 -8.29 24.72
C VAL A 22 -16.52 -7.61 24.26
N CYS A 23 -15.67 -7.12 25.18
CA CYS A 23 -14.38 -6.51 24.80
C CYS A 23 -13.31 -7.55 24.42
N ILE A 24 -13.33 -8.76 24.99
CA ILE A 24 -12.34 -9.81 24.70
C ILE A 24 -12.52 -10.41 23.29
N VAL A 25 -13.74 -10.37 22.73
CA VAL A 25 -14.03 -10.89 21.38
C VAL A 25 -13.77 -9.86 20.27
N LEU A 26 -13.69 -8.56 20.59
CA LEU A 26 -13.44 -7.49 19.60
C LEU A 26 -11.95 -7.17 19.39
N LEU A 27 -11.09 -7.51 20.35
CA LEU A 27 -9.63 -7.33 20.25
C LEU A 27 -8.93 -8.15 19.15
N PRO A 28 -9.32 -9.41 18.84
CA PRO A 28 -8.67 -10.17 17.77
C PRO A 28 -9.04 -9.66 16.36
N VAL A 29 -10.24 -9.12 16.18
CA VAL A 29 -10.73 -8.64 14.87
C VAL A 29 -10.02 -7.34 14.44
N GLY A 30 -9.68 -6.48 15.40
CA GLY A 30 -8.90 -5.27 15.11
C GLY A 30 -7.44 -5.54 14.70
N GLY A 31 -6.88 -6.70 15.08
CA GLY A 31 -5.50 -7.06 14.78
C GLY A 31 -5.25 -7.42 13.31
N LEU A 32 -6.14 -8.21 12.70
CA LEU A 32 -5.98 -8.63 11.30
C LEU A 32 -6.32 -7.50 10.31
N ALA A 33 -7.36 -6.71 10.60
CA ALA A 33 -7.71 -5.52 9.83
C ALA A 33 -6.60 -4.44 9.85
N GLY A 34 -5.78 -4.44 10.92
CA GLY A 34 -4.67 -3.50 11.07
C GLY A 34 -3.51 -3.77 10.12
N CYS A 35 -3.26 -5.03 9.73
CA CYS A 35 -2.13 -5.37 8.86
C CYS A 35 -2.32 -4.74 7.46
N GLY A 36 -3.43 -5.04 6.78
CA GLY A 36 -3.70 -4.50 5.45
C GLY A 36 -3.80 -2.98 5.41
N TYR A 37 -4.47 -2.38 6.39
CA TYR A 37 -4.50 -0.92 6.52
C TYR A 37 -3.09 -0.31 6.63
N THR A 38 -2.20 -0.91 7.43
CA THR A 38 -0.84 -0.39 7.57
C THR A 38 0.02 -0.64 6.34
N ASP A 39 -0.24 -1.72 5.62
CA ASP A 39 0.51 -2.13 4.44
C ASP A 39 0.13 -1.25 3.25
N SER A 40 -1.17 -1.02 3.00
CA SER A 40 -1.64 -0.04 2.02
C SER A 40 -1.14 1.38 2.31
N ARG A 41 -1.18 1.84 3.57
CA ARG A 41 -0.59 3.15 3.92
C ARG A 41 0.91 3.18 3.70
N THR A 42 1.60 2.06 3.87
CA THR A 42 3.05 1.98 3.61
C THR A 42 3.33 2.10 2.12
N ALA A 43 2.57 1.40 1.28
CA ALA A 43 2.66 1.49 -0.18
C ALA A 43 2.39 2.93 -0.67
N HIS A 44 1.26 3.52 -0.27
CA HIS A 44 0.94 4.91 -0.65
C HIS A 44 1.96 5.93 -0.11
N ARG A 45 2.53 5.69 1.07
CA ARG A 45 3.60 6.55 1.57
C ARG A 45 4.85 6.47 0.70
N ALA A 46 5.18 5.29 0.18
CA ALA A 46 6.32 5.11 -0.70
C ALA A 46 6.16 5.92 -1.99
N GLN A 47 4.97 5.93 -2.60
CA GLN A 47 4.66 6.75 -3.78
C GLN A 47 4.96 8.24 -3.59
N LEU A 48 4.87 8.75 -2.37
CA LEU A 48 5.25 10.13 -2.05
C LEU A 48 6.70 10.28 -1.58
N ALA A 49 7.21 9.34 -0.77
CA ALA A 49 8.50 9.49 -0.12
C ALA A 49 9.67 9.12 -1.04
N MET A 50 9.44 8.27 -2.04
CA MET A 50 10.48 7.83 -2.97
C MET A 50 10.74 8.83 -4.10
N ILE A 51 9.84 9.78 -4.35
CA ILE A 51 10.07 10.85 -5.34
C ILE A 51 11.34 11.63 -4.99
N GLY A 52 12.23 11.77 -5.97
CA GLY A 52 13.54 12.41 -5.86
C GLY A 52 14.69 11.50 -5.40
N MET A 53 14.41 10.22 -5.10
CA MET A 53 15.43 9.25 -4.71
C MET A 53 16.36 8.91 -5.89
N ASN A 54 17.64 8.66 -5.61
CA ASN A 54 18.59 8.22 -6.64
C ASN A 54 18.32 6.76 -7.06
N SER A 55 18.62 6.39 -8.31
CA SER A 55 18.44 5.00 -8.76
C SER A 55 19.25 3.98 -7.93
N THR A 56 20.45 4.37 -7.48
CA THR A 56 21.32 3.52 -6.63
C THR A 56 20.71 3.32 -5.24
N ASP A 57 20.10 4.37 -4.69
CA ASP A 57 19.44 4.33 -3.38
C ASP A 57 18.16 3.49 -3.43
N VAL A 58 17.40 3.57 -4.54
CA VAL A 58 16.26 2.68 -4.81
C VAL A 58 16.70 1.23 -4.80
N GLN A 59 17.76 0.88 -5.54
CA GLN A 59 18.26 -0.49 -5.58
C GLN A 59 18.81 -0.97 -4.23
N SER A 60 19.32 -0.04 -3.41
CA SER A 60 19.84 -0.35 -2.08
C SER A 60 18.74 -0.70 -1.07
N CYS A 61 17.54 -0.13 -1.23
CA CYS A 61 16.44 -0.31 -0.27
C CYS A 61 15.30 -1.21 -0.77
N VAL A 62 15.04 -1.24 -2.09
CA VAL A 62 14.07 -2.14 -2.74
C VAL A 62 14.74 -3.45 -3.17
N GLY A 63 16.00 -3.38 -3.58
CA GLY A 63 16.74 -4.48 -4.20
C GLY A 63 16.91 -4.30 -5.72
N ILE A 64 17.47 -5.32 -6.35
CA ILE A 64 17.69 -5.35 -7.81
C ILE A 64 16.33 -5.50 -8.52
N PRO A 65 16.03 -4.68 -9.54
CA PRO A 65 14.79 -4.77 -10.31
C PRO A 65 14.74 -6.05 -11.15
N ASP A 66 13.53 -6.57 -11.36
CA ASP A 66 13.31 -7.77 -12.18
C ASP A 66 13.44 -7.44 -13.67
N LYS A 67 13.01 -6.23 -14.05
CA LYS A 67 13.21 -5.70 -15.40
C LYS A 67 13.63 -4.24 -15.35
N ILE A 68 14.49 -3.87 -16.30
CA ILE A 68 14.86 -2.49 -16.57
C ILE A 68 14.48 -2.19 -18.01
N LYS A 69 13.59 -1.22 -18.20
CA LYS A 69 13.24 -0.70 -19.53
C LYS A 69 13.79 0.71 -19.66
N LYS A 70 14.79 0.88 -20.54
CA LYS A 70 15.21 2.21 -20.98
C LYS A 70 14.25 2.70 -22.07
N ILE A 71 13.68 3.87 -21.87
CA ILE A 71 12.81 4.53 -22.85
C ILE A 71 13.68 5.40 -23.76
N ASP A 72 14.58 6.17 -23.14
CA ASP A 72 15.63 6.97 -23.80
C ASP A 72 16.86 7.06 -22.87
N ASP A 73 17.78 7.99 -23.16
CA ASP A 73 19.02 8.17 -22.39
C ASP A 73 18.79 8.82 -21.01
N HIS A 74 17.67 9.48 -20.82
CA HIS A 74 17.30 10.20 -19.59
C HIS A 74 16.26 9.43 -18.77
N VAL A 75 15.40 8.66 -19.42
CA VAL A 75 14.25 7.97 -18.80
C VAL A 75 14.41 6.46 -18.82
N GLN A 76 14.30 5.87 -17.63
CA GLN A 76 14.25 4.42 -17.45
C GLN A 76 13.18 4.02 -16.43
N ILE A 77 12.66 2.81 -16.57
CA ILE A 77 11.66 2.23 -15.68
C ILE A 77 12.26 0.98 -15.05
N PHE A 78 12.21 0.92 -13.72
CA PHE A 78 12.53 -0.25 -12.93
C PHE A 78 11.24 -0.94 -12.52
N GLU A 79 11.04 -2.16 -13.01
CA GLU A 79 9.89 -2.99 -12.68
C GLU A 79 10.27 -3.99 -11.58
N TYR A 80 9.44 -4.06 -10.55
CA TYR A 80 9.55 -5.02 -9.46
C TYR A 80 8.27 -5.84 -9.37
N SER A 81 8.36 -7.14 -9.58
CA SER A 81 7.23 -8.07 -9.46
C SER A 81 7.42 -9.00 -8.27
N ARG A 82 6.45 -9.02 -7.36
CA ARG A 82 6.49 -9.87 -6.16
C ARG A 82 5.14 -10.54 -5.97
N THR A 83 5.18 -11.85 -5.71
CA THR A 83 3.99 -12.66 -5.44
C THR A 83 4.00 -13.12 -3.99
N LEU A 84 2.90 -12.87 -3.27
CA LEU A 84 2.63 -13.47 -1.97
C LEU A 84 2.11 -14.89 -2.19
N ASN A 85 2.96 -15.89 -1.94
CA ASN A 85 2.53 -17.29 -1.90
C ASN A 85 2.07 -17.61 -0.48
N ILE A 86 0.77 -17.73 -0.24
CA ILE A 86 0.25 -18.31 0.99
C ILE A 86 0.35 -19.84 0.82
N PRO A 87 1.21 -20.54 1.57
CA PRO A 87 1.30 -21.99 1.47
C PRO A 87 0.00 -22.62 1.97
N SER A 88 -0.64 -23.44 1.14
CA SER A 88 -1.71 -24.32 1.59
C SER A 88 -1.10 -25.36 2.52
N THR A 89 -1.46 -25.31 3.80
CA THR A 89 -0.99 -26.31 4.77
C THR A 89 -1.78 -27.60 4.59
N ASN A 90 -1.11 -28.74 4.53
CA ASN A 90 -1.81 -30.02 4.53
C ASN A 90 -2.53 -30.23 5.88
N ASP A 91 -3.79 -30.66 5.82
CA ASP A 91 -4.68 -30.89 6.97
C ASP A 91 -3.98 -31.69 8.10
N SER A 92 -3.72 -31.03 9.23
CA SER A 92 -3.39 -31.71 10.47
C SER A 92 -4.67 -31.93 11.27
N THR A 93 -5.05 -33.18 11.52
CA THR A 93 -6.31 -33.57 12.19
C THR A 93 -6.41 -33.17 13.67
N LEU A 94 -5.37 -32.57 14.26
CA LEU A 94 -5.29 -32.21 15.68
C LEU A 94 -5.57 -30.72 15.98
N PHE A 95 -5.40 -29.85 14.99
CA PHE A 95 -5.72 -28.42 15.08
C PHE A 95 -6.22 -28.02 13.70
N PRO A 96 -7.42 -27.40 13.56
CA PRO A 96 -7.96 -27.00 12.26
C PRO A 96 -7.20 -25.77 11.76
N LEU A 97 -5.91 -25.95 11.49
CA LEU A 97 -5.04 -24.95 10.90
C LEU A 97 -5.58 -24.59 9.52
N GLN A 98 -6.17 -25.54 8.79
CA GLN A 98 -6.81 -25.27 7.52
C GLN A 98 -8.06 -24.40 7.63
N THR A 99 -8.79 -24.39 8.76
CA THR A 99 -9.86 -23.40 8.96
C THR A 99 -9.26 -22.02 9.23
N LEU A 100 -8.10 -21.93 9.88
CA LEU A 100 -7.39 -20.67 10.06
C LEU A 100 -6.73 -20.18 8.76
N VAL A 101 -6.19 -21.09 7.92
CA VAL A 101 -5.63 -20.79 6.60
C VAL A 101 -6.75 -20.45 5.62
N ASN A 102 -7.84 -21.22 5.60
CA ASN A 102 -9.02 -20.90 4.81
C ASN A 102 -9.71 -19.63 5.30
N LEU A 103 -9.74 -19.30 6.60
CA LEU A 103 -10.23 -18.01 7.10
C LEU A 103 -9.25 -16.88 6.81
N THR A 104 -7.95 -17.14 6.77
CA THR A 104 -6.94 -16.19 6.25
C THR A 104 -6.80 -16.24 4.73
N GLU A 105 -7.54 -17.09 4.02
CA GLU A 105 -7.68 -17.09 2.55
C GLU A 105 -9.05 -16.51 2.13
N THR A 106 -10.10 -16.70 2.92
CA THR A 106 -11.46 -16.16 2.70
C THR A 106 -11.66 -14.79 3.35
N ALA A 107 -11.00 -14.47 4.47
CA ALA A 107 -10.72 -13.09 4.87
C ALA A 107 -9.57 -12.47 4.04
N VAL A 108 -9.21 -13.12 2.93
CA VAL A 108 -8.23 -12.74 1.90
C VAL A 108 -8.87 -12.87 0.50
N GLY A 109 -10.21 -12.99 0.44
CA GLY A 109 -10.99 -12.90 -0.82
C GLY A 109 -10.92 -11.54 -1.53
N GLY A 110 -10.16 -10.59 -0.99
CA GLY A 110 -9.70 -9.37 -1.66
C GLY A 110 -8.23 -9.09 -1.37
N ALA A 111 -7.42 -10.09 -1.03
CA ALA A 111 -5.99 -9.96 -0.76
C ALA A 111 -5.23 -10.39 -1.99
N GLY A 112 -4.90 -9.37 -2.75
CA GLY A 112 -4.08 -9.40 -3.91
C GLY A 112 -2.86 -10.29 -3.69
N LYS A 113 -2.52 -11.04 -4.73
CA LYS A 113 -1.43 -12.01 -4.66
C LYS A 113 -0.17 -11.49 -5.31
N THR A 114 -0.27 -10.47 -6.16
CA THR A 114 0.82 -10.05 -7.03
C THR A 114 0.89 -8.54 -7.08
N CYS A 115 2.02 -8.00 -6.66
CA CYS A 115 2.38 -6.62 -6.91
C CYS A 115 3.30 -6.54 -8.13
N VAL A 116 3.03 -5.57 -8.99
CA VAL A 116 3.98 -5.01 -9.95
C VAL A 116 4.15 -3.53 -9.62
N ALA A 117 5.36 -3.17 -9.20
CA ALA A 117 5.73 -1.79 -8.89
C ALA A 117 6.67 -1.25 -9.97
N ASP A 118 6.22 -0.22 -10.67
CA ASP A 118 6.96 0.46 -11.72
C ASP A 118 7.50 1.79 -11.19
N ILE A 119 8.82 1.89 -11.09
CA ILE A 119 9.50 3.11 -10.65
C ILE A 119 10.08 3.79 -11.88
N ARG A 120 9.52 4.95 -12.23
CA ARG A 120 10.04 5.78 -13.31
C ARG A 120 11.15 6.68 -12.78
N ILE A 121 12.29 6.60 -13.45
CA ILE A 121 13.50 7.35 -13.13
C ILE A 121 13.84 8.23 -14.33
N GLU A 122 14.05 9.50 -14.06
CA GLU A 122 14.46 10.51 -15.03
C GLU A 122 15.70 11.22 -14.46
N ASP A 123 16.79 11.30 -15.24
CA ASP A 123 18.06 11.91 -14.81
C ASP A 123 18.57 11.39 -13.44
N ASP A 124 18.56 10.07 -13.27
CA ASP A 124 18.92 9.36 -12.02
C ASP A 124 17.99 9.63 -10.82
N LYS A 125 16.86 10.31 -11.00
CA LYS A 125 15.89 10.62 -9.95
C LYS A 125 14.55 9.93 -10.16
N VAL A 126 13.98 9.37 -9.10
CA VAL A 126 12.61 8.86 -9.14
C VAL A 126 11.63 10.02 -9.36
N VAL A 127 10.86 9.96 -10.43
CA VAL A 127 9.82 10.95 -10.76
C VAL A 127 8.41 10.42 -10.57
N ASP A 128 8.23 9.10 -10.60
CA ASP A 128 6.94 8.46 -10.37
C ASP A 128 7.13 7.02 -9.85
N LEU A 129 6.14 6.54 -9.09
CA LEU A 129 6.04 5.16 -8.64
C LEU A 129 4.59 4.73 -8.79
N HIS A 130 4.36 3.76 -9.66
CA HIS A 130 3.05 3.22 -9.96
C HIS A 130 2.94 1.78 -9.47
N TYR A 131 1.75 1.42 -8.97
CA TYR A 131 1.41 0.06 -8.57
C TYR A 131 0.36 -0.49 -9.50
N SER A 132 0.51 -1.76 -9.84
CA SER A 132 -0.44 -2.51 -10.64
C SER A 132 -0.39 -3.99 -10.27
N GLY A 133 -1.40 -4.73 -10.73
CA GLY A 133 -1.53 -6.16 -10.52
C GLY A 133 -2.81 -6.48 -9.77
N ASP A 134 -2.75 -7.61 -9.06
CA ASP A 134 -3.74 -8.02 -8.06
C ASP A 134 -3.10 -7.69 -6.71
N ASP A 135 -3.17 -6.42 -6.32
CA ASP A 135 -2.40 -5.82 -5.23
C ASP A 135 -3.26 -5.15 -4.14
N ASP A 136 -4.57 -5.06 -4.35
CA ASP A 136 -5.55 -4.61 -3.37
C ASP A 136 -5.67 -5.60 -2.19
N GLU A 137 -5.97 -5.13 -0.99
CA GLU A 137 -6.27 -5.99 0.17
C GLU A 137 -7.74 -5.88 0.59
N ILE A 138 -8.23 -6.79 1.45
CA ILE A 138 -9.61 -6.71 2.01
C ILE A 138 -9.86 -5.33 2.64
N ILE A 139 -8.82 -4.73 3.21
CA ILE A 139 -8.84 -3.37 3.72
C ILE A 139 -7.65 -2.62 3.13
N GLY A 140 -7.94 -1.77 2.15
CA GLY A 140 -6.99 -0.85 1.54
C GLY A 140 -6.53 -1.30 0.15
N SER A 141 -6.10 -0.34 -0.68
CA SER A 141 -5.56 -0.61 -2.01
C SER A 141 -4.04 -0.75 -1.96
N ASP A 142 -3.45 -1.42 -2.95
CA ASP A 142 -2.00 -1.53 -3.14
C ASP A 142 -1.22 -2.14 -1.93
N GLY A 143 -1.90 -2.80 -0.99
CA GLY A 143 -1.34 -3.29 0.27
C GLY A 143 -0.21 -4.30 0.06
N VAL A 144 -0.40 -5.17 -0.93
CA VAL A 144 0.57 -6.18 -1.35
C VAL A 144 1.86 -5.53 -1.80
N CYS A 145 1.78 -4.39 -2.49
CA CYS A 145 2.94 -3.65 -2.98
C CYS A 145 3.82 -3.06 -1.89
N SER A 146 3.35 -3.05 -0.64
CA SER A 146 4.20 -2.69 0.49
C SER A 146 5.44 -3.58 0.61
N ILE A 147 5.40 -4.86 0.19
CA ILE A 147 6.56 -5.75 0.28
C ILE A 147 7.76 -5.25 -0.53
N VAL A 148 7.51 -4.54 -1.64
CA VAL A 148 8.55 -3.96 -2.49
C VAL A 148 9.17 -2.74 -1.80
N THR A 149 8.34 -1.83 -1.27
CA THR A 149 8.80 -0.50 -0.87
C THR A 149 9.02 -0.33 0.63
N ARG A 150 8.55 -1.27 1.45
CA ARG A 150 8.61 -1.19 2.91
C ARG A 150 10.04 -1.16 3.45
N GLY A 151 11.01 -1.74 2.74
CA GLY A 151 12.44 -1.61 3.06
C GLY A 151 12.86 -0.15 3.13
N CYS A 152 12.61 0.60 2.06
CA CYS A 152 12.89 2.04 1.98
C CYS A 152 12.12 2.84 3.02
N VAL A 153 10.83 2.54 3.22
CA VAL A 153 9.99 3.33 4.14
C VAL A 153 10.35 3.07 5.62
N ARG A 154 10.82 1.86 5.96
CA ARG A 154 11.28 1.49 7.32
C ARG A 154 12.68 2.01 7.61
N LYS A 155 13.59 1.93 6.64
CA LYS A 155 14.96 2.46 6.72
C LYS A 155 15.18 3.46 5.59
N PRO A 156 14.77 4.73 5.78
CA PRO A 156 14.95 5.76 4.76
C PRO A 156 16.42 5.94 4.41
N VAL A 157 16.70 5.97 3.11
CA VAL A 157 18.01 6.28 2.53
C VAL A 157 18.21 7.79 2.44
N ALA A 158 19.45 8.23 2.22
CA ALA A 158 19.82 9.64 2.31
C ALA A 158 19.07 10.53 1.32
N SER A 159 18.80 10.05 0.11
CA SER A 159 18.05 10.81 -0.91
C SER A 159 16.52 10.77 -0.76
N MET A 160 15.99 10.08 0.25
CA MET A 160 14.55 9.91 0.44
C MET A 160 13.87 11.16 0.99
N ARG A 161 12.71 11.52 0.42
CA ARG A 161 11.92 12.66 0.90
C ARG A 161 11.19 12.32 2.20
N HIS A 162 11.18 13.25 3.15
CA HIS A 162 10.45 13.10 4.40
C HIS A 162 8.94 13.37 4.22
N VAL A 163 8.11 12.35 4.40
CA VAL A 163 6.64 12.47 4.38
C VAL A 163 6.06 12.24 5.78
N ARG A 164 5.20 13.17 6.23
CA ARG A 164 4.55 13.15 7.56
C ARG A 164 3.64 11.90 7.70
N ARG A 165 3.78 11.19 8.82
CA ARG A 165 3.06 9.94 9.14
C ARG A 165 1.69 10.13 9.84
N GLY A 166 1.20 11.36 9.96
CA GLY A 166 -0.01 11.66 10.74
C GLY A 166 -1.30 11.03 10.15
N PRO A 167 -2.36 10.86 10.97
CA PRO A 167 -3.67 10.39 10.49
C PRO A 167 -4.35 11.38 9.53
N LEU A 168 -4.05 12.67 9.67
CA LEU A 168 -4.48 13.74 8.74
C LEU A 168 -3.44 14.03 7.64
N GLY A 169 -2.47 13.14 7.44
CA GLY A 169 -1.46 13.27 6.40
C GLY A 169 -2.03 12.98 5.00
N PRO A 170 -1.28 13.27 3.92
CA PRO A 170 -1.72 13.02 2.54
C PRO A 170 -1.80 11.53 2.17
N ILE A 171 -1.62 10.62 3.14
CA ILE A 171 -1.49 9.17 2.93
C ILE A 171 -2.78 8.50 3.40
N SER A 172 -3.59 8.05 2.43
CA SER A 172 -4.75 7.19 2.65
C SER A 172 -4.33 5.72 2.68
N ALA A 173 -5.17 4.84 3.21
CA ALA A 173 -5.05 3.39 3.01
C ALA A 173 -5.87 2.91 1.79
N PHE A 174 -6.84 3.69 1.34
CA PHE A 174 -7.84 3.24 0.36
C PHE A 174 -7.64 3.80 -1.04
N HIS A 175 -6.84 4.86 -1.16
CA HIS A 175 -6.61 5.53 -2.42
C HIS A 175 -5.14 5.91 -2.52
N SER A 176 -4.56 5.57 -3.67
CA SER A 176 -3.25 6.06 -4.09
C SER A 176 -3.22 7.61 -4.01
N PRO A 177 -2.14 8.20 -3.48
CA PRO A 177 -1.98 9.64 -3.45
C PRO A 177 -1.81 10.15 -4.88
N ARG A 178 -2.27 11.37 -5.15
CA ARG A 178 -1.97 12.00 -6.44
C ARG A 178 -0.46 12.14 -6.56
N THR A 179 0.12 11.64 -7.65
CA THR A 179 1.51 11.88 -7.97
C THR A 179 1.77 13.39 -7.87
N PRO A 180 2.79 13.84 -7.10
CA PRO A 180 3.13 15.25 -7.07
C PRO A 180 3.35 15.73 -8.51
N PRO A 181 2.87 16.93 -8.89
CA PRO A 181 3.21 17.47 -10.19
C PRO A 181 4.74 17.47 -10.31
N VAL A 182 5.25 16.89 -11.39
CA VAL A 182 6.66 17.03 -11.80
C VAL A 182 6.95 18.53 -11.78
N PRO A 183 8.03 19.01 -11.13
CA PRO A 183 8.40 20.42 -11.17
C PRO A 183 8.36 20.91 -12.62
N GLU A 184 7.68 22.03 -12.80
CA GLU A 184 7.32 22.68 -14.06
C GLU A 184 8.55 23.23 -14.81
N GLU A 185 9.54 22.39 -15.08
CA GLU A 185 10.61 22.70 -16.03
C GLU A 185 10.45 21.91 -17.34
N ALA A 186 9.52 20.94 -17.38
CA ALA A 186 9.23 20.13 -18.56
C ALA A 186 7.98 20.56 -19.36
N THR A 187 7.23 21.58 -18.92
CA THR A 187 5.93 21.94 -19.56
C THR A 187 6.04 23.00 -20.67
N GLN A 188 7.20 23.61 -20.91
CA GLN A 188 7.31 24.75 -21.83
C GLN A 188 7.83 24.42 -23.24
N VAL A 189 8.03 23.16 -23.64
CA VAL A 189 8.58 22.84 -24.98
C VAL A 189 7.53 22.37 -26.01
N GLN A 190 6.35 21.90 -25.62
CA GLN A 190 5.38 21.32 -26.60
C GLN A 190 4.13 22.14 -26.92
N ALA A 191 4.00 23.38 -26.44
CA ALA A 191 2.84 24.22 -26.75
C ALA A 191 3.05 25.19 -27.93
N THR A 192 4.11 25.03 -28.74
CA THR A 192 4.32 25.86 -29.92
C THR A 192 4.13 25.03 -31.19
N GLN A 193 2.94 25.21 -31.78
CA GLN A 193 2.59 24.99 -33.19
C GLN A 193 2.26 23.56 -33.64
N VAL A 194 1.02 23.13 -33.38
CA VAL A 194 0.26 22.38 -34.39
C VAL A 194 -0.90 23.25 -34.84
N THR A 195 -0.63 24.16 -35.78
CA THR A 195 -1.66 24.87 -36.52
C THR A 195 -2.23 23.89 -37.56
N VAL A 196 -3.37 23.28 -37.27
CA VAL A 196 -4.13 22.52 -38.27
C VAL A 196 -4.84 23.53 -39.18
N PRO A 197 -4.62 23.52 -40.51
CA PRO A 197 -5.32 24.43 -41.41
C PRO A 197 -6.80 24.03 -41.50
N ALA A 198 -7.68 25.02 -41.39
CA ALA A 198 -9.11 24.87 -41.59
C ALA A 198 -9.42 24.56 -43.06
N THR A 199 -9.93 23.36 -43.33
CA THR A 199 -10.46 23.00 -44.65
C THR A 199 -11.89 23.52 -44.77
N ASN A 200 -12.09 24.48 -45.69
CA ASN A 200 -13.36 25.12 -45.97
C ASN A 200 -14.42 24.14 -46.49
N ALA A 201 -15.65 24.29 -46.01
CA ALA A 201 -16.85 23.76 -46.64
C ALA A 201 -17.25 24.63 -47.84
N ALA A 202 -17.43 24.03 -49.03
CA ALA A 202 -18.18 24.63 -50.13
C ALA A 202 -18.69 23.57 -51.14
N THR A 203 -19.98 23.28 -51.03
CA THR A 203 -20.99 23.21 -52.12
C THR A 203 -20.67 22.50 -53.44
N VAL A 204 -21.42 21.44 -53.76
CA VAL A 204 -21.70 21.04 -55.15
C VAL A 204 -23.19 20.71 -55.32
N LYS A 205 -23.85 21.66 -56.01
CA LYS A 205 -24.94 21.59 -57.00
C LYS A 205 -25.89 20.39 -57.02
#